data_AF-A0A942Z9W4-F1
#
_entry.id   AF-A0A942Z9W4-F1
#
_cell.length_a   1.000
_cell.length_b   1.000
_cell.length_c   1.000
_cell.angle_alpha   90.00
_cell.angle_beta   90.00
_cell.angle_gamma   90.00
#
_symmetry.space_group_name_H-M   'P 1'
#
loop_
_entity.id
_entity.type
_entity.pdbx_description
1 polymer ?
#
loop_
_entity_poly.entity_id
_entity_poly.type
_entity_poly.pdbx_seq_one_letter_code
_entity_poly.pdbx_strand_id
1 'polypeptide(L)'
;MNLDKLLKKIEINKQTENEQKNYSLEVGGETYEIKTFTRKQKRDFFYTMEIGQSKLTVGDMVKRSIPFIYKSLDLAPLAQRAKADKLIVKYYDIVEALFNTDEICQIIAFMTEINEISAKQEDEDIDELKKQ
;
A
#
# COMPACT_ATOMS: atom_id res chain seq x y z
N MET A 1 -4.57 -30.72 12.89
CA MET A 1 -5.03 -29.38 12.49
C MET A 1 -6.23 -29.03 13.37
N ASN A 2 -6.17 -27.96 14.16
CA ASN A 2 -7.23 -27.60 15.10
C ASN A 2 -8.27 -26.70 14.41
N LEU A 3 -9.48 -27.22 14.17
CA LEU A 3 -10.54 -26.53 13.45
C LEU A 3 -10.99 -25.24 14.16
N ASP A 4 -11.16 -25.27 15.47
CA ASP A 4 -11.62 -24.11 16.26
C ASP A 4 -10.60 -22.96 16.21
N LYS A 5 -9.30 -23.29 16.24
CA LYS A 5 -8.22 -22.30 16.08
C LYS A 5 -8.28 -21.61 14.72
N LEU A 6 -8.59 -22.35 13.66
CA LEU A 6 -8.72 -21.80 12.30
C LEU A 6 -9.98 -20.95 12.15
N LEU A 7 -11.12 -21.37 12.72
CA LEU A 7 -12.36 -20.60 12.69
C LEU A 7 -12.20 -19.25 13.42
N LYS A 8 -11.57 -19.24 14.60
CA LYS A 8 -11.27 -18.00 15.33
C LYS A 8 -10.36 -17.06 14.53
N LYS A 9 -9.35 -17.60 13.83
CA LYS A 9 -8.49 -16.80 12.92
C LYS A 9 -9.29 -16.15 11.78
N ILE A 10 -10.27 -16.86 11.21
CA ILE A 10 -11.14 -16.31 10.16
C ILE A 10 -12.01 -15.18 10.73
N GLU A 11 -12.57 -15.35 11.92
CA GLU A 11 -13.39 -14.32 12.57
C GLU A 11 -12.59 -13.03 12.82
N ILE A 12 -11.38 -13.14 13.37
CA ILE A 12 -10.48 -11.99 13.59
C ILE A 12 -10.13 -11.32 12.25
N ASN A 13 -9.80 -12.08 11.21
CA ASN A 13 -9.51 -11.54 9.89
C ASN A 13 -10.70 -10.80 9.26
N LYS A 14 -11.93 -11.21 9.59
CA LYS A 14 -13.15 -10.55 9.12
C LYS A 14 -13.43 -9.26 9.88
N GLN A 15 -13.22 -9.27 11.21
CA GLN A 15 -13.40 -8.08 12.05
C GLN A 15 -12.44 -6.95 11.64
N THR A 16 -11.21 -7.31 11.27
CA THR A 16 -10.14 -6.37 10.88
C THR A 16 -10.08 -6.05 9.38
N GLU A 17 -11.07 -6.48 8.58
CA GLU A 17 -10.99 -6.43 7.11
C GLU A 17 -10.81 -5.01 6.56
N ASN A 18 -11.50 -4.03 7.17
CA ASN A 18 -11.54 -2.63 6.72
C ASN A 18 -10.78 -1.68 7.65
N GLU A 19 -10.05 -2.20 8.64
CA GLU A 19 -9.26 -1.35 9.53
C GLU A 19 -8.15 -0.64 8.74
N GLN A 20 -7.99 0.66 9.01
CA GLN A 20 -6.94 1.50 8.46
C GLN A 20 -6.40 2.41 9.57
N LYS A 21 -5.11 2.73 9.49
CA LYS A 21 -4.42 3.66 10.36
C LYS A 21 -3.81 4.78 9.52
N ASN A 22 -3.64 5.96 10.11
CA ASN A 22 -3.07 7.12 9.44
C ASN A 22 -1.66 7.35 9.95
N TYR A 23 -0.74 7.66 9.04
CA TYR A 23 0.64 8.01 9.33
C TYR A 23 1.02 9.26 8.56
N SER A 24 1.93 10.07 9.11
CA SER A 24 2.43 11.26 8.44
C SER A 24 3.74 10.96 7.72
N LEU A 25 3.90 11.49 6.51
CA LEU A 25 5.15 11.45 5.74
C LEU A 25 5.45 12.83 5.16
N GLU A 26 6.67 13.32 5.37
CA GLU A 26 7.16 14.54 4.72
C GLU A 26 7.81 14.18 3.37
N VAL A 27 7.31 14.78 2.29
CA VAL A 27 7.76 14.57 0.91
C VAL A 27 7.73 15.92 0.18
N GLY A 28 8.83 16.29 -0.48
CA GLY A 28 8.88 17.54 -1.24
C GLY A 28 8.68 18.82 -0.40
N GLY A 29 8.93 18.76 0.91
CA GLY A 29 8.71 19.89 1.84
C GLY A 29 7.25 20.06 2.30
N GLU A 30 6.35 19.14 1.93
CA GLU A 30 4.98 19.08 2.44
C GLU A 30 4.75 17.81 3.28
N THR A 31 3.85 17.90 4.26
CA THR A 31 3.44 16.74 5.07
C THR A 31 2.14 16.16 4.53
N TYR A 32 2.15 14.87 4.20
CA TYR A 32 1.01 14.11 3.73
C TYR A 32 0.52 13.13 4.80
N GLU A 33 -0.80 12.99 4.92
CA GLU A 33 -1.41 11.89 5.66
C GLU A 33 -1.55 10.68 4.73
N ILE A 34 -0.96 9.56 5.14
CA ILE A 34 -0.95 8.29 4.41
C ILE A 34 -1.73 7.26 5.21
N LYS A 35 -2.81 6.75 4.60
CA LYS A 35 -3.64 5.68 5.14
C LYS A 35 -3.02 4.32 4.82
N THR A 36 -2.93 3.45 5.82
CA THR A 36 -2.59 2.03 5.60
C THR A 36 -3.65 1.37 4.74
N PHE A 37 -3.28 0.25 4.15
CA PHE A 37 -4.16 -0.59 3.35
C PHE A 37 -5.17 -1.34 4.22
N THR A 38 -6.37 -1.54 3.70
CA THR A 38 -7.25 -2.62 4.15
C THR A 38 -6.63 -3.98 3.86
N ARG A 39 -7.12 -5.07 4.47
CA ARG A 39 -6.61 -6.43 4.17
C ARG A 39 -6.64 -6.76 2.68
N LYS A 40 -7.72 -6.36 1.99
CA LYS A 40 -7.84 -6.53 0.53
C LYS A 40 -6.77 -5.74 -0.21
N GLN A 41 -6.61 -4.45 0.11
CA GLN A 41 -5.62 -3.59 -0.54
C GLN A 41 -4.19 -4.07 -0.29
N LYS A 42 -3.86 -4.53 0.93
CA LYS A 42 -2.54 -5.08 1.28
C LYS A 42 -2.20 -6.28 0.41
N ARG A 43 -3.17 -7.21 0.26
CA ARG A 43 -3.03 -8.37 -0.62
C ARG A 43 -2.89 -7.96 -2.09
N ASP A 44 -3.74 -7.07 -2.56
CA ASP A 44 -3.72 -6.62 -3.96
C ASP A 44 -2.39 -5.92 -4.28
N PHE A 45 -1.83 -5.12 -3.35
CA PHE A 45 -0.50 -4.51 -3.47
C PHE A 45 0.61 -5.57 -3.44
N PHE A 46 0.58 -6.50 -2.49
CA PHE A 46 1.56 -7.58 -2.41
C PHE A 46 1.62 -8.41 -3.70
N TYR A 47 0.47 -8.68 -4.33
CA TYR A 47 0.42 -9.40 -5.62
C TYR A 47 0.99 -8.61 -6.79
N THR A 48 1.24 -7.31 -6.65
CA THR A 48 2.00 -6.55 -7.64
C THR A 48 3.51 -6.79 -7.55
N MET A 49 3.98 -7.26 -6.40
CA MET A 49 5.38 -7.63 -6.15
C MET A 49 5.61 -9.04 -6.68
N GLU A 50 6.35 -9.19 -7.79
CA GLU A 50 6.69 -10.51 -8.32
C GLU A 50 7.87 -11.12 -7.55
N ILE A 51 7.75 -12.41 -7.22
CA ILE A 51 8.84 -13.19 -6.62
C ILE A 51 9.68 -13.82 -7.75
N GLY A 52 10.97 -13.48 -7.80
CA GLY A 52 11.96 -14.30 -8.51
C GLY A 52 12.23 -14.00 -9.99
N GLN A 53 11.78 -12.87 -10.56
CA GLN A 53 12.23 -12.46 -11.89
C GLN A 53 13.32 -11.39 -11.85
N SER A 54 14.45 -11.65 -12.51
CA SER A 54 15.61 -10.77 -12.66
C SER A 54 15.40 -9.54 -13.55
N LYS A 55 14.16 -9.25 -13.98
CA LYS A 55 13.86 -8.24 -15.02
C LYS A 55 12.88 -7.13 -14.61
N LEU A 56 12.39 -7.13 -13.37
CA LEU A 56 11.47 -6.08 -12.95
C LEU A 56 12.26 -4.76 -12.78
N THR A 57 11.90 -3.75 -13.56
CA THR A 57 12.55 -2.44 -13.44
C THR A 57 11.89 -1.62 -12.33
N VAL A 58 12.62 -0.65 -11.78
CA VAL A 58 12.04 0.34 -10.84
C VAL A 58 10.80 1.02 -11.47
N GLY A 59 10.83 1.27 -12.77
CA GLY A 59 9.70 1.85 -13.51
C GLY A 59 8.45 0.97 -13.51
N ASP A 60 8.60 -0.35 -13.53
CA ASP A 60 7.46 -1.28 -13.44
C ASP A 60 6.83 -1.26 -12.04
N MET A 61 7.67 -1.20 -11.00
CA MET A 61 7.22 -1.08 -9.61
C MET A 61 6.44 0.22 -9.39
N VAL A 62 6.98 1.35 -9.87
CA VAL A 62 6.32 2.66 -9.80
C VAL A 62 4.95 2.62 -10.46
N LYS A 63 4.87 2.18 -11.72
CA LYS A 63 3.60 2.12 -12.46
C LYS A 63 2.54 1.27 -11.77
N ARG A 64 2.94 0.12 -11.20
CA ARG A 64 2.03 -0.76 -10.46
C ARG A 64 1.56 -0.14 -9.14
N SER A 65 2.34 0.76 -8.54
CA SER A 65 2.08 1.35 -7.23
C SER A 65 1.20 2.61 -7.28
N ILE A 66 1.14 3.31 -8.42
CA ILE A 66 0.35 4.55 -8.59
C ILE A 66 -1.10 4.46 -8.06
N PRO A 67 -1.90 3.41 -8.36
CA PRO A 67 -3.27 3.33 -7.88
C PRO A 67 -3.38 3.22 -6.35
N PHE A 68 -2.33 2.71 -5.70
CA PHE A 68 -2.27 2.56 -4.25
C PHE A 68 -1.86 3.87 -3.59
N ILE A 69 -0.86 4.57 -4.14
CA ILE A 69 -0.48 5.92 -3.71
C ILE A 69 -1.69 6.85 -3.76
N TYR A 70 -2.39 6.86 -4.90
CA TYR A 70 -3.60 7.66 -5.10
C TYR A 70 -4.66 7.45 -4.01
N LYS A 71 -4.85 6.19 -3.59
CA LYS A 71 -5.84 5.83 -2.56
C LYS A 71 -5.35 6.14 -1.15
N SER A 72 -4.10 5.82 -0.84
CA SER A 72 -3.54 6.00 0.50
C SER A 72 -3.38 7.47 0.89
N LEU A 73 -3.08 8.34 -0.07
CA LEU A 73 -2.99 9.79 0.14
C LEU A 73 -4.34 10.51 -0.08
N ASP A 74 -5.41 9.77 -0.36
CA ASP A 74 -6.75 10.33 -0.60
C ASP A 74 -6.77 11.44 -1.67
N LEU A 75 -6.05 11.24 -2.77
CA LEU A 75 -5.82 12.27 -3.79
C LEU A 75 -7.04 12.55 -4.67
N ALA A 76 -8.18 11.90 -4.42
CA ALA A 76 -9.36 12.02 -5.27
C ALA A 76 -9.90 13.45 -5.39
N PRO A 77 -10.03 14.25 -4.30
CA PRO A 77 -10.48 15.64 -4.42
C PRO A 77 -9.50 16.50 -5.24
N LEU A 78 -8.19 16.32 -5.02
CA LEU A 78 -7.16 17.05 -5.76
C LEU A 78 -7.18 16.69 -7.25
N ALA A 79 -7.28 15.40 -7.57
CA ALA A 79 -7.33 14.92 -8.95
C ALA A 79 -8.58 15.40 -9.69
N GLN A 80 -9.74 15.47 -9.01
CA GLN A 80 -10.96 16.04 -9.57
C GLN A 80 -10.76 17.50 -9.94
N ARG A 81 -10.17 18.30 -9.05
CA ARG A 81 -9.91 19.71 -9.32
C ARG A 81 -8.88 19.89 -10.45
N ALA A 82 -7.76 19.19 -10.39
CA ALA A 82 -6.70 19.25 -11.39
C ALA A 82 -7.22 18.86 -12.80
N LYS A 83 -8.11 17.86 -12.87
CA LYS A 83 -8.74 17.46 -14.13
C LYS A 83 -9.71 18.52 -14.65
N ALA A 84 -10.51 19.14 -13.78
CA ALA A 84 -11.39 20.25 -14.17
C ALA A 84 -10.61 21.44 -14.72
N ASP A 85 -9.45 21.72 -14.13
CA ASP A 85 -8.51 22.77 -14.55
C ASP A 85 -7.61 22.32 -15.73
N LYS A 86 -7.82 21.12 -16.29
CA LYS A 86 -7.11 20.52 -17.43
C LYS A 86 -5.59 20.35 -17.22
N LEU A 87 -5.15 20.23 -15.97
CA LEU A 87 -3.76 19.96 -15.60
C LEU A 87 -3.38 18.48 -15.80
N ILE A 88 -4.38 17.59 -15.73
CA ILE A 88 -4.22 16.15 -15.93
C ILE A 88 -5.35 15.59 -16.82
N VAL A 89 -5.11 14.43 -17.46
CA VAL A 89 -6.10 13.80 -18.35
C VAL A 89 -6.89 12.71 -17.61
N LYS A 90 -6.20 11.82 -16.89
CA LYS A 90 -6.80 10.75 -16.06
C LYS A 90 -6.54 11.04 -14.59
N TYR A 91 -7.38 10.48 -13.71
CA TYR A 91 -7.28 10.75 -12.27
C TYR A 91 -5.95 10.30 -11.67
N TYR A 92 -5.40 9.16 -12.12
CA TYR A 92 -4.13 8.65 -11.60
C TYR A 92 -2.90 9.43 -12.06
N ASP A 93 -3.01 10.20 -13.14
CA ASP A 93 -1.92 11.07 -13.61
C ASP A 93 -1.55 12.12 -12.55
N ILE A 94 -2.43 12.39 -11.57
CA ILE A 94 -2.14 13.29 -10.46
C ILE A 94 -0.90 12.87 -9.66
N VAL A 95 -0.61 11.58 -9.56
CA VAL A 95 0.53 11.08 -8.77
C VAL A 95 1.83 11.50 -9.44
N GLU A 96 1.94 11.31 -10.75
CA GLU A 96 3.14 11.68 -11.52
C GLU A 96 3.21 13.20 -11.79
N ALA A 97 2.08 13.91 -11.72
CA ALA A 97 2.05 15.36 -11.81
C ALA A 97 2.43 16.06 -10.49
N LEU A 98 2.11 15.44 -9.35
CA LEU A 98 2.36 15.99 -8.01
C LEU A 98 3.76 15.63 -7.50
N PHE A 99 4.23 14.40 -7.76
CA PHE A 99 5.47 13.89 -7.19
C PHE A 99 6.49 13.54 -8.28
N ASN A 100 7.75 13.86 -8.03
CA ASN A 100 8.87 13.38 -8.83
C ASN A 100 9.17 11.90 -8.55
N THR A 101 10.06 11.30 -9.34
CA THR A 101 10.36 9.86 -9.25
C THR A 101 10.93 9.43 -7.89
N ASP A 102 11.78 10.26 -7.27
CA ASP A 102 12.40 9.95 -5.98
C ASP A 102 11.37 10.01 -4.85
N GLU A 103 10.48 11.01 -4.91
CA GLU A 103 9.35 11.17 -3.98
C GLU A 103 8.37 10.00 -4.09
N ILE A 104 8.06 9.55 -5.31
CA ILE A 104 7.22 8.36 -5.52
C ILE A 104 7.89 7.12 -4.90
N CYS A 105 9.20 6.94 -5.10
CA CYS A 105 9.93 5.84 -4.48
C CYS A 105 9.90 5.89 -2.95
N GLN A 106 10.06 7.09 -2.37
CA GLN A 106 9.95 7.31 -0.93
C GLN A 106 8.58 6.93 -0.39
N ILE A 107 7.50 7.35 -1.07
CA ILE A 107 6.13 7.00 -0.71
C ILE A 107 5.92 5.48 -0.79
N ILE A 108 6.39 4.82 -1.84
CA ILE A 108 6.29 3.35 -2.00
C ILE A 108 7.01 2.62 -0.87
N ALA A 109 8.22 3.05 -0.53
CA ALA A 109 9.00 2.47 0.57
C ALA A 109 8.26 2.62 1.90
N PHE A 110 7.76 3.82 2.20
CA PHE A 110 6.99 4.09 3.40
C PHE A 110 5.69 3.28 3.47
N MET A 111 4.94 3.20 2.37
CA MET A 111 3.73 2.39 2.28
C MET A 111 4.03 0.90 2.50
N THR A 112 5.17 0.41 2.01
CA THR A 112 5.61 -0.97 2.24
C THR A 112 5.91 -1.22 3.72
N GLU A 113 6.56 -0.26 4.39
CA GLU A 113 6.91 -0.30 5.81
C GLU A 113 5.66 -0.27 6.72
N ILE A 114 4.80 0.75 6.60
CA ILE A 114 3.65 0.92 7.50
C ILE A 114 2.59 -0.17 7.33
N ASN A 115 2.59 -0.85 6.18
CA ASN A 115 1.72 -1.99 5.94
C ASN A 115 2.39 -3.32 6.28
N GLU A 116 3.61 -3.31 6.81
CA GLU A 116 4.39 -4.48 7.17
C GLU A 116 4.42 -5.48 6.01
N ILE A 117 4.80 -5.01 4.81
CA ILE A 117 4.93 -5.85 3.63
C ILE A 117 6.41 -6.18 3.49
N SER A 118 6.88 -7.21 4.18
CA SER A 118 8.25 -7.70 4.06
C SER A 118 8.26 -9.14 3.52
N ALA A 119 9.28 -9.48 2.75
CA ALA A 119 9.52 -10.86 2.31
C ALA A 119 9.85 -11.83 3.46
N LYS A 120 10.01 -11.33 4.70
CA LYS A 120 10.42 -12.12 5.89
C LYS A 120 9.26 -12.51 6.81
N GLN A 121 8.01 -12.15 6.50
CA GLN A 121 6.88 -12.41 7.41
C GLN A 121 6.44 -13.89 7.51
N GLU A 122 7.02 -14.82 6.75
CA GLU A 122 6.61 -16.23 6.82
C GLU A 122 7.16 -16.99 8.05
N ASP A 123 8.25 -16.53 8.69
CA ASP A 123 8.92 -17.32 9.73
C ASP A 123 8.49 -17.00 11.18
N GLU A 124 8.09 -15.76 11.51
CA GLU A 124 7.82 -15.37 12.92
C GLU A 124 6.40 -15.73 13.40
N ASP A 125 5.37 -15.62 12.54
CA ASP A 125 3.97 -15.84 12.93
C ASP A 125 3.61 -17.31 13.23
N ILE A 126 4.38 -18.26 12.71
CA ILE A 126 4.12 -19.70 12.92
C ILE A 126 4.65 -20.16 14.29
N ASP A 127 5.74 -19.56 14.78
CA ASP A 127 6.38 -20.00 16.02
C ASP A 127 5.71 -19.44 17.28
N GLU A 128 5.07 -18.27 17.22
CA GLU A 128 4.22 -17.78 18.32
C GLU A 128 2.95 -18.63 18.49
N LEU A 129 2.37 -19.12 17.38
CA LEU A 129 1.21 -20.01 17.40
C LEU A 129 1.52 -21.41 17.94
N LYS A 130 2.79 -21.83 18.07
CA LYS A 130 3.18 -23.10 18.70
C LYS A 130 3.34 -23.01 20.22
N LYS A 131 3.39 -21.80 20.78
CA LYS A 131 3.57 -21.54 22.22
C LYS A 131 2.27 -21.24 22.97
N GLN A 132 1.12 -21.25 22.29
CA GLN A 132 -0.25 -21.18 22.84
C GLN A 132 -1.08 -22.39 22.43
#